data_AF-A0A520IM19-F1
#
_entry.id   AF-A0A520IM19-F1
#
_cell.length_a   1.000
_cell.length_b   1.000
_cell.length_c   1.000
_cell.angle_alpha   90.00
_cell.angle_beta   90.00
_cell.angle_gamma   90.00
#
_symmetry.space_group_name_H-M   'P 1'
#
loop_
_entity.id
_entity.type
_entity.pdbx_description
1 polymer ?
#
loop_
_entity_poly.entity_id
_entity_poly.type
_entity_poly.pdbx_seq_one_letter_code
_entity_poly.pdbx_strand_id
1 'polypeptide(L)'
;MKKPKISLTDHRERGLVIRLLKRVIAENGRDYLGQYAIAVGCLVVVSGATAFLAWIMRDVIDQIFVEQNRALLFALPIAIFLTFLVRGVATYFQGVILSRIGNNIVARYQRRLFRHLTELSVDFFGENRSAHLAARINQNVSGIRDTLNLTVTSIARDLLTLIFLVGVMIFQDPVLSGIALLAGPPVAWMISSLSKKLRVATRQSIDLNARVLASMQETAQGITVVKAFTMEETLRARIETLILAAESRSNRIAAITERSGPVTETVAGIAVAAVIGYSGYRAIEHGYSPGSMFAFITALLLAYDPARRLAKLQVQLERALVNAQMIYEILDLKPRQPDAPDAKVLTVDRGEIVFENVDFGYYPE
;
A
#
# COMPACT_ATOMS: atom_id res chain seq x y z
N MET A 1 23.22 -9.67 -12.46
CA MET A 1 23.11 -9.56 -10.98
C MET A 1 21.76 -10.13 -10.51
N LYS A 2 21.77 -11.12 -9.60
CA LYS A 2 20.56 -11.63 -8.93
C LYS A 2 19.96 -10.48 -8.10
N LYS A 3 18.78 -9.98 -8.50
CA LYS A 3 18.07 -8.91 -7.78
C LYS A 3 17.86 -9.33 -6.31
N PRO A 4 18.16 -8.47 -5.33
CA PRO A 4 17.87 -8.77 -3.94
C PRO A 4 16.36 -8.98 -3.80
N LYS A 5 15.97 -10.09 -3.19
CA LYS A 5 14.58 -10.27 -2.74
C LYS A 5 14.42 -9.37 -1.52
N ILE A 6 13.23 -8.78 -1.36
CA ILE A 6 12.85 -8.10 -0.14
C ILE A 6 11.61 -8.80 0.37
N SER A 7 11.78 -9.41 1.54
CA SER A 7 10.80 -10.17 2.27
C SER A 7 10.92 -9.83 3.75
N LEU A 8 9.83 -9.41 4.40
CA LEU A 8 9.81 -9.22 5.86
C LEU A 8 9.79 -10.55 6.62
N THR A 9 9.87 -11.68 5.93
CA THR A 9 9.99 -13.02 6.52
C THR A 9 11.44 -13.48 6.69
N ASP A 10 12.41 -12.86 6.01
CA ASP A 10 13.84 -13.21 6.14
C ASP A 10 14.53 -12.23 7.11
N HIS A 11 15.20 -12.76 8.14
CA HIS A 11 15.82 -11.96 9.21
C HIS A 11 16.92 -11.02 8.68
N ARG A 12 17.61 -11.39 7.59
CA ARG A 12 18.64 -10.52 6.97
C ARG A 12 18.04 -9.36 6.16
N GLU A 13 16.87 -9.56 5.56
CA GLU A 13 16.20 -8.56 4.71
C GLU A 13 15.39 -7.52 5.52
N ARG A 14 14.91 -7.89 6.72
CA ARG A 14 14.27 -6.95 7.68
C ARG A 14 15.14 -5.74 8.03
N GLY A 15 16.45 -5.94 8.22
CA GLY A 15 17.38 -4.85 8.54
C GLY A 15 17.59 -3.86 7.40
N LEU A 16 17.38 -4.28 6.15
CA LEU A 16 17.41 -3.41 4.97
C LEU A 16 16.12 -2.59 4.87
N VAL A 17 14.97 -3.23 5.09
CA VAL A 17 13.65 -2.57 5.14
C VAL A 17 13.62 -1.46 6.20
N ILE A 18 14.05 -1.76 7.43
CA ILE A 18 14.04 -0.79 8.52
C ILE A 18 15.00 0.38 8.21
N ARG A 19 16.16 0.12 7.61
CA ARG A 19 17.09 1.18 7.17
C ARG A 19 16.49 2.06 6.08
N LEU A 20 15.82 1.48 5.09
CA LEU A 20 15.16 2.24 4.02
C LEU A 20 13.99 3.08 4.56
N LEU A 21 13.16 2.51 5.42
CA LEU A 21 12.10 3.27 6.12
C LEU A 21 12.69 4.41 6.94
N LYS A 22 13.73 4.14 7.73
CA LYS A 22 14.40 5.16 8.54
C LYS A 22 15.00 6.25 7.66
N ARG A 23 15.59 5.91 6.51
CA ARG A 23 16.15 6.88 5.55
C ARG A 23 15.04 7.74 4.93
N VAL A 24 13.96 7.12 4.44
CA VAL A 24 12.81 7.85 3.85
C VAL A 24 12.15 8.77 4.89
N ILE A 25 11.96 8.30 6.12
CA ILE A 25 11.35 9.09 7.21
C ILE A 25 12.33 10.17 7.70
N ALA A 26 13.63 9.90 7.79
CA ALA A 26 14.60 10.91 8.21
C ALA A 26 14.78 12.03 7.18
N GLU A 27 14.80 11.69 5.88
CA GLU A 27 14.95 12.65 4.78
C GLU A 27 13.72 13.55 4.59
N ASN A 28 12.51 13.05 4.87
CA ASN A 28 11.27 13.77 4.58
C ASN A 28 10.46 14.16 5.83
N GLY A 29 10.61 13.44 6.94
CA GLY A 29 9.77 13.59 8.12
C GLY A 29 9.95 14.92 8.84
N ARG A 30 11.17 15.49 8.86
CA ARG A 30 11.49 16.76 9.55
C ARG A 30 10.83 17.97 8.88
N ASP A 31 10.73 17.96 7.56
CA ASP A 31 10.19 19.08 6.78
C ASP A 31 8.66 19.19 6.88
N TYR A 32 7.97 18.09 7.22
CA TYR A 32 6.50 18.02 7.24
C TYR A 32 5.92 17.72 8.63
N LEU A 33 6.69 17.85 9.71
CA LEU A 33 6.24 17.52 11.08
C LEU A 33 4.89 18.17 11.43
N GLY A 34 4.70 19.45 11.10
CA GLY A 34 3.46 20.15 11.37
C GLY A 34 2.26 19.60 10.57
N GLN A 35 2.45 19.30 9.29
CA GLN A 35 1.37 18.76 8.45
C GLN A 35 1.04 17.31 8.82
N TYR A 36 2.04 16.51 9.19
CA TYR A 36 1.84 15.17 9.73
C TYR A 36 1.11 15.20 11.07
N ALA A 37 1.43 16.14 11.97
CA ALA A 37 0.72 16.30 13.24
C ALA A 37 -0.77 16.62 13.02
N ILE A 38 -1.09 17.54 12.10
CA ILE A 38 -2.47 17.86 11.74
C ILE A 38 -3.17 16.61 11.15
N ALA A 39 -2.51 15.89 10.24
CA ALA A 39 -3.06 14.67 9.67
C ALA A 39 -3.34 13.60 10.74
N VAL A 40 -2.44 13.42 11.71
CA VAL A 40 -2.63 12.52 12.85
C VAL A 40 -3.77 12.99 13.75
N GLY A 41 -3.91 14.30 13.98
CA GLY A 41 -5.06 14.86 14.69
C GLY A 41 -6.39 14.53 13.99
N CYS A 42 -6.47 14.74 12.68
CA CYS A 42 -7.64 14.35 11.89
C CYS A 42 -7.90 12.83 11.94
N LEU A 43 -6.84 12.02 11.95
CA LEU A 43 -6.95 10.56 12.08
C LEU A 43 -7.58 10.15 13.41
N VAL A 44 -7.12 10.74 14.53
CA VAL A 44 -7.70 10.48 15.85
C VAL A 44 -9.18 10.84 15.87
N VAL A 45 -9.56 11.98 15.26
CA VAL A 45 -10.97 12.39 15.14
C VAL A 45 -11.78 11.39 14.32
N VAL A 46 -11.26 10.93 13.18
CA VAL A 46 -11.94 9.93 12.33
C VAL A 46 -12.11 8.59 13.06
N SER A 47 -11.06 8.11 13.70
CA SER A 47 -11.09 6.87 14.47
C SER A 47 -12.04 6.97 15.67
N GLY A 48 -11.97 8.08 16.42
CA GLY A 48 -12.82 8.35 17.57
C GLY A 48 -14.29 8.48 17.17
N ALA A 49 -14.61 9.20 16.10
CA ALA A 49 -15.96 9.30 15.55
C ALA A 49 -16.50 7.92 15.10
N THR A 50 -15.65 7.06 14.54
CA THR A 50 -16.05 5.70 14.15
C THR A 50 -16.37 4.83 15.37
N ALA A 51 -15.57 4.91 16.43
CA ALA A 51 -15.84 4.20 17.67
C ALA A 51 -17.06 4.76 18.41
N PHE A 52 -17.22 6.09 18.41
CA PHE A 52 -18.40 6.75 18.98
C PHE A 52 -19.70 6.31 18.27
N LEU A 53 -19.68 6.18 16.94
CA LEU A 53 -20.83 5.63 16.20
C LEU A 53 -21.18 4.20 16.60
N ALA A 54 -20.19 3.38 16.97
CA ALA A 54 -20.46 2.05 17.49
C ALA A 54 -21.03 2.10 18.92
N TRP A 55 -20.49 2.96 19.76
CA TRP A 55 -20.91 3.10 21.16
C TRP A 55 -22.30 3.70 21.29
N ILE A 56 -22.62 4.77 20.55
CA ILE A 56 -23.91 5.47 20.61
C ILE A 56 -25.08 4.57 20.20
N MET A 57 -24.83 3.48 19.46
CA MET A 57 -25.87 2.49 19.16
C MET A 57 -26.49 1.88 20.42
N ARG A 58 -25.73 1.79 21.52
CA ARG A 58 -26.28 1.40 22.82
C ARG A 58 -27.36 2.37 23.28
N ASP A 59 -27.02 3.66 23.34
CA ASP A 59 -27.94 4.70 23.81
C ASP A 59 -29.15 4.84 22.89
N VAL A 60 -28.96 4.67 21.58
CA VAL A 60 -30.06 4.67 20.61
C VAL A 60 -31.06 3.56 20.95
N ILE A 61 -30.60 2.33 21.16
CA ILE A 61 -31.49 1.22 21.47
C ILE A 61 -32.09 1.35 22.88
N ASP A 62 -31.26 1.58 23.88
CA ASP A 62 -31.72 1.61 25.27
C ASP A 62 -32.63 2.82 25.55
N GLN A 63 -32.22 4.02 25.14
CA GLN A 63 -32.94 5.24 25.56
C GLN A 63 -34.13 5.58 24.65
N ILE A 64 -34.07 5.26 23.35
CA ILE A 64 -35.18 5.52 22.42
C ILE A 64 -36.17 4.35 22.40
N PHE A 65 -35.69 3.12 22.25
CA PHE A 65 -36.57 1.97 22.03
C PHE A 65 -37.01 1.29 23.33
N VAL A 66 -36.16 1.26 24.36
CA VAL A 66 -36.52 0.64 25.66
C VAL A 66 -37.16 1.66 26.60
N GLU A 67 -36.49 2.79 26.87
CA GLU A 67 -36.97 3.80 27.83
C GLU A 67 -37.96 4.82 27.24
N GLN A 68 -38.10 4.89 25.91
CA GLN A 68 -39.01 5.80 25.19
C GLN A 68 -38.81 7.30 25.54
N ASN A 69 -37.55 7.71 25.77
CA ASN A 69 -37.23 9.08 26.13
C ASN A 69 -37.38 10.05 24.94
N ARG A 70 -38.44 10.87 24.96
CA ARG A 70 -38.77 11.82 23.89
C ARG A 70 -37.75 12.93 23.69
N ALA A 71 -36.99 13.31 24.73
CA ALA A 71 -35.97 14.35 24.59
C ALA A 71 -34.77 13.85 23.77
N LEU A 72 -34.39 12.59 23.97
CA LEU A 72 -33.27 11.96 23.27
C LEU A 72 -33.59 11.50 21.87
N LEU A 73 -34.89 11.36 21.55
CA LEU A 73 -35.38 11.09 20.21
C LEU A 73 -34.88 12.13 19.20
N PHE A 74 -34.73 13.41 19.58
CA PHE A 74 -34.15 14.44 18.72
C PHE A 74 -32.65 14.63 18.94
N ALA A 75 -32.16 14.51 20.18
CA ALA A 75 -30.76 14.75 20.49
C ALA A 75 -29.82 13.71 19.87
N LEU A 76 -30.16 12.41 19.92
CA LEU A 76 -29.30 11.34 19.41
C LEU A 76 -29.14 11.37 17.88
N PRO A 77 -30.20 11.54 17.06
CA PRO A 77 -30.03 11.73 15.61
C PRO A 77 -29.18 12.95 15.24
N ILE A 78 -29.34 14.07 15.96
CA ILE A 78 -28.50 15.26 15.77
C ILE A 78 -27.04 14.95 16.10
N ALA A 79 -26.77 14.24 17.21
CA ALA A 79 -25.43 13.82 17.58
C ALA A 79 -24.80 12.89 16.53
N ILE A 80 -25.57 11.94 15.97
CA ILE A 80 -25.14 11.06 14.88
C ILE A 80 -24.81 11.88 13.64
N PHE A 81 -25.70 12.80 13.24
CA PHE A 81 -25.49 13.68 12.09
C PHE A 81 -24.22 14.52 12.24
N LEU A 82 -24.04 15.17 13.40
CA LEU A 82 -22.84 15.96 13.70
C LEU A 82 -21.58 15.09 13.70
N THR A 83 -21.66 13.86 14.20
CA THR A 83 -20.54 12.90 14.16
C THR A 83 -20.16 12.55 12.73
N PHE A 84 -21.12 12.28 11.85
CA PHE A 84 -20.86 12.03 10.43
C PHE A 84 -20.28 13.26 9.73
N LEU A 85 -20.78 14.45 10.06
CA LEU A 85 -20.26 15.71 9.52
C LEU A 85 -18.79 15.92 9.92
N VAL A 86 -18.48 15.82 11.21
CA VAL A 86 -17.11 15.94 11.74
C VAL A 86 -16.20 14.88 11.14
N ARG A 87 -16.66 13.63 11.06
CA ARG A 87 -15.90 12.53 10.43
C ARG A 87 -15.63 12.80 8.95
N GLY A 88 -16.61 13.30 8.22
CA GLY A 88 -16.49 13.63 6.80
C GLY A 88 -15.46 14.73 6.56
N VAL A 89 -15.57 15.83 7.32
CA VAL A 89 -14.63 16.96 7.28
C VAL A 89 -13.20 16.49 7.65
N ALA A 90 -13.05 15.75 8.74
CA ALA A 90 -11.75 15.23 9.16
C ALA A 90 -11.14 14.27 8.11
N THR A 91 -11.96 13.40 7.51
CA THR A 91 -11.51 12.49 6.44
C THR A 91 -11.04 13.26 5.20
N TYR A 92 -11.75 14.32 4.82
CA TYR A 92 -11.37 15.18 3.70
C TYR A 92 -10.02 15.87 3.95
N PHE A 93 -9.88 16.58 5.08
CA PHE A 93 -8.63 17.29 5.42
C PHE A 93 -7.46 16.31 5.52
N GLN A 94 -7.65 15.18 6.18
CA GLN A 94 -6.65 14.12 6.26
C GLN A 94 -6.22 13.65 4.87
N GLY A 95 -7.18 13.35 3.98
CA GLY A 95 -6.90 12.87 2.62
C GLY A 95 -6.16 13.89 1.77
N VAL A 96 -6.56 15.17 1.84
CA VAL A 96 -5.91 16.27 1.11
C VAL A 96 -4.50 16.53 1.61
N ILE A 97 -4.30 16.62 2.93
CA ILE A 97 -2.98 16.86 3.54
C ILE A 97 -2.02 15.74 3.15
N LEU A 98 -2.44 14.48 3.34
CA LEU A 98 -1.58 13.34 3.06
C LEU A 98 -1.26 13.22 1.55
N SER A 99 -2.23 13.53 0.68
CA SER A 99 -2.00 13.56 -0.77
C SER A 99 -1.05 14.69 -1.19
N ARG A 100 -1.16 15.88 -0.59
CA ARG A 100 -0.24 17.00 -0.84
C ARG A 100 1.18 16.67 -0.43
N ILE A 101 1.36 16.09 0.76
CA ILE A 101 2.67 15.62 1.24
C ILE A 101 3.22 14.57 0.27
N GLY A 102 2.43 13.55 -0.07
CA GLY A 102 2.83 12.49 -1.00
C GLY A 102 3.25 13.03 -2.37
N ASN A 103 2.48 13.96 -2.94
CA ASN A 103 2.79 14.57 -4.23
C ASN A 103 4.06 15.44 -4.19
N ASN A 104 4.27 16.19 -3.10
CA ASN A 104 5.49 17.01 -2.94
C ASN A 104 6.73 16.12 -2.84
N ILE A 105 6.64 15.03 -2.07
CA ILE A 105 7.73 14.05 -1.93
C ILE A 105 8.06 13.43 -3.31
N VAL A 106 7.05 13.01 -4.07
CA VAL A 106 7.25 12.53 -5.45
C VAL A 106 7.99 13.56 -6.30
N ALA A 107 7.53 14.82 -6.29
CA ALA A 107 8.16 15.89 -7.06
C ALA A 107 9.62 16.14 -6.63
N ARG A 108 9.92 16.08 -5.33
CA ARG A 108 11.27 16.22 -4.79
C ARG A 108 12.18 15.09 -5.27
N TYR A 109 11.73 13.83 -5.19
CA TYR A 109 12.50 12.69 -5.67
C TYR A 109 12.67 12.73 -7.19
N GLN A 110 11.66 13.14 -7.96
CA GLN A 110 11.79 13.34 -9.40
C GLN A 110 12.85 14.40 -9.75
N ARG A 111 12.84 15.55 -9.06
CA ARG A 111 13.88 16.59 -9.25
C ARG A 111 15.27 16.09 -8.89
N ARG A 112 15.41 15.37 -7.76
CA ARG A 112 16.68 14.81 -7.31
C ARG A 112 17.20 13.75 -8.29
N LEU A 113 16.33 12.86 -8.76
CA LEU A 113 16.67 11.85 -9.76
C LEU A 113 17.06 12.50 -11.07
N PHE A 114 16.30 13.49 -11.55
CA PHE A 114 16.62 14.18 -12.80
C PHE A 114 18.00 14.85 -12.74
N ARG A 115 18.27 15.61 -11.67
CA ARG A 115 19.59 16.21 -11.44
C ARG A 115 20.71 15.17 -11.40
N HIS A 116 20.49 14.06 -10.71
CA HIS A 116 21.50 13.02 -10.63
C HIS A 116 21.73 12.32 -11.98
N LEU A 117 20.67 12.07 -12.75
CA LEU A 117 20.79 11.51 -14.10
C LEU A 117 21.59 12.43 -15.03
N THR A 118 21.46 13.75 -14.90
CA THR A 118 22.28 14.70 -15.69
C THR A 118 23.75 14.74 -15.28
N GLU A 119 24.10 14.22 -14.09
CA GLU A 119 25.49 14.11 -13.60
C GLU A 119 26.12 12.75 -13.96
N LEU A 120 25.35 11.77 -14.43
CA LEU A 120 25.87 10.44 -14.80
C LEU A 120 26.56 10.46 -16.16
N SER A 121 27.55 9.57 -16.34
CA SER A 121 28.30 9.44 -17.59
C SER A 121 27.43 8.88 -18.72
N VAL A 122 27.83 9.20 -19.96
CA VAL A 122 27.14 8.74 -21.19
C VAL A 122 27.04 7.21 -21.26
N ASP A 123 28.05 6.48 -20.76
CA ASP A 123 28.05 5.01 -20.67
C ASP A 123 26.81 4.44 -19.97
N PHE A 124 26.33 5.11 -18.91
CA PHE A 124 25.15 4.66 -18.19
C PHE A 124 23.91 4.64 -19.09
N PHE A 125 23.80 5.59 -20.02
CA PHE A 125 22.71 5.68 -20.99
C PHE A 125 22.90 4.72 -22.17
N GLY A 126 24.15 4.37 -22.52
CA GLY A 126 24.45 3.30 -23.48
C GLY A 126 24.01 1.92 -22.98
N GLU A 127 24.21 1.64 -21.69
CA GLU A 127 23.83 0.37 -21.07
C GLU A 127 22.32 0.27 -20.77
N ASN A 128 21.61 1.40 -20.62
CA ASN A 128 20.20 1.43 -20.21
C ASN A 128 19.31 2.10 -21.25
N ARG A 129 18.46 1.32 -21.95
CA ARG A 129 17.46 1.83 -22.90
C ARG A 129 16.59 2.93 -22.25
N SER A 130 16.61 4.13 -22.81
CA SER A 130 16.05 5.37 -22.21
C SER A 130 14.55 5.28 -21.88
N ALA A 131 13.75 4.65 -22.73
CA ALA A 131 12.31 4.48 -22.51
C ALA A 131 12.00 3.54 -21.31
N HIS A 132 12.81 2.49 -21.14
CA HIS A 132 12.67 1.56 -20.02
C HIS A 132 13.09 2.22 -18.70
N LEU A 133 14.11 3.08 -18.74
CA LEU A 133 14.57 3.85 -17.59
C LEU A 133 13.48 4.82 -17.10
N ALA A 134 12.87 5.58 -18.02
CA ALA A 134 11.81 6.55 -17.71
C ALA A 134 10.57 5.88 -17.08
N ALA A 135 10.09 4.78 -17.67
CA ALA A 135 8.95 4.03 -17.14
C ALA A 135 9.26 3.43 -15.75
N ARG A 136 10.47 2.91 -15.57
CA ARG A 136 10.93 2.33 -14.30
C ARG A 136 11.06 3.41 -13.22
N ILE A 137 11.59 4.58 -13.55
CA ILE A 137 11.66 5.72 -12.61
C ILE A 137 10.25 6.13 -12.17
N ASN A 138 9.31 6.31 -13.10
CA ASN A 138 7.97 6.80 -12.77
C ASN A 138 7.20 5.82 -11.84
N GLN A 139 7.23 4.52 -12.16
CA GLN A 139 6.63 3.49 -11.31
C GLN A 139 7.32 3.39 -9.94
N ASN A 140 8.64 3.55 -9.90
CA ASN A 140 9.39 3.44 -8.65
C ASN A 140 9.17 4.64 -7.72
N VAL A 141 9.03 5.86 -8.27
CA VAL A 141 8.83 7.08 -7.44
C VAL A 141 7.48 7.05 -6.74
N SER A 142 6.47 6.54 -7.43
CA SER A 142 5.16 6.28 -6.82
C SER A 142 5.27 5.31 -5.63
N GLY A 143 6.23 4.38 -5.64
CA GLY A 143 6.50 3.47 -4.51
C GLY A 143 6.93 4.15 -3.21
N ILE A 144 7.66 5.28 -3.28
CA ILE A 144 8.02 6.06 -2.08
C ILE A 144 6.78 6.68 -1.46
N ARG A 145 5.92 7.28 -2.31
CA ARG A 145 4.62 7.83 -1.90
C ARG A 145 3.74 6.75 -1.28
N ASP A 146 3.65 5.59 -1.91
CA ASP A 146 2.85 4.47 -1.39
C ASP A 146 3.38 3.98 -0.06
N THR A 147 4.71 3.87 0.10
CA THR A 147 5.33 3.47 1.37
C THR A 147 4.94 4.43 2.49
N LEU A 148 5.07 5.74 2.25
CA LEU A 148 4.73 6.76 3.24
C LEU A 148 3.24 6.80 3.55
N ASN A 149 2.40 6.74 2.50
CA ASN A 149 0.95 6.71 2.67
C ASN A 149 0.54 5.49 3.49
N LEU A 150 0.95 4.27 3.10
CA LEU A 150 0.64 3.03 3.82
C LEU A 150 1.13 3.07 5.26
N THR A 151 2.32 3.62 5.51
CA THR A 151 2.84 3.76 6.87
C THR A 151 1.92 4.66 7.71
N VAL A 152 1.52 5.81 7.18
CA VAL A 152 0.70 6.78 7.94
C VAL A 152 -0.75 6.33 8.05
N THR A 153 -1.42 5.98 6.94
CA THR A 153 -2.82 5.56 7.01
C THR A 153 -2.97 4.20 7.67
N SER A 154 -2.23 3.17 7.28
CA SER A 154 -2.49 1.85 7.86
C SER A 154 -1.93 1.66 9.26
N ILE A 155 -0.78 2.26 9.62
CA ILE A 155 -0.29 2.14 11.00
C ILE A 155 -0.99 3.12 11.93
N ALA A 156 -1.20 4.38 11.56
CA ALA A 156 -1.85 5.31 12.48
C ALA A 156 -3.37 5.16 12.45
N ARG A 157 -4.03 5.25 11.28
CA ARG A 157 -5.52 5.19 11.20
C ARG A 157 -6.06 3.83 11.60
N ASP A 158 -5.62 2.77 10.93
CA ASP A 158 -6.30 1.48 11.06
C ASP A 158 -6.03 0.88 12.43
N LEU A 159 -4.81 1.06 12.97
CA LEU A 159 -4.48 0.66 14.34
C LEU A 159 -5.25 1.45 15.39
N LEU A 160 -5.30 2.79 15.30
CA LEU A 160 -6.06 3.61 16.26
C LEU A 160 -7.56 3.29 16.21
N THR A 161 -8.12 3.12 15.01
CA THR A 161 -9.53 2.76 14.84
C THR A 161 -9.80 1.39 15.46
N LEU A 162 -8.92 0.41 15.22
CA LEU A 162 -9.03 -0.92 15.81
C LEU A 162 -8.94 -0.85 17.34
N ILE A 163 -7.99 -0.08 17.90
CA ILE A 163 -7.84 0.10 19.36
C ILE A 163 -9.11 0.70 19.96
N PHE A 164 -9.66 1.76 19.37
CA PHE A 164 -10.88 2.38 19.89
C PHE A 164 -12.09 1.47 19.78
N LEU A 165 -12.25 0.72 18.68
CA LEU A 165 -13.35 -0.23 18.52
C LEU A 165 -13.23 -1.42 19.49
N VAL A 166 -12.03 -1.95 19.68
CA VAL A 166 -11.75 -2.97 20.70
C VAL A 166 -12.02 -2.41 22.10
N GLY A 167 -11.67 -1.15 22.35
CA GLY A 167 -12.02 -0.46 23.60
C GLY A 167 -13.54 -0.40 23.83
N VAL A 168 -14.32 -0.06 22.81
CA VAL A 168 -15.79 -0.09 22.86
C VAL A 168 -16.31 -1.50 23.13
N MET A 169 -15.76 -2.51 22.45
CA MET A 169 -16.14 -3.92 22.68
C MET A 169 -15.88 -4.34 24.13
N ILE A 170 -14.68 -4.06 24.66
CA ILE A 170 -14.28 -4.44 26.03
C ILE A 170 -15.15 -3.72 27.06
N PHE A 171 -15.43 -2.44 26.85
CA PHE A 171 -16.32 -1.68 27.72
C PHE A 171 -17.73 -2.25 27.74
N GLN A 172 -18.17 -2.83 26.62
CA GLN A 172 -19.51 -3.33 26.47
C GLN A 172 -19.71 -4.75 27.03
N ASP A 173 -18.83 -5.68 26.65
CA ASP A 173 -18.77 -7.01 27.23
C ASP A 173 -17.32 -7.56 27.14
N PRO A 174 -16.61 -7.64 28.28
CA PRO A 174 -15.24 -8.15 28.32
C PRO A 174 -15.12 -9.63 27.91
N VAL A 175 -16.15 -10.46 28.16
CA VAL A 175 -16.12 -11.90 27.89
C VAL A 175 -16.24 -12.13 26.39
N LEU A 176 -17.23 -11.51 25.75
CA LEU A 176 -17.39 -11.56 24.29
C LEU A 176 -16.18 -10.95 23.57
N SER A 177 -15.61 -9.88 24.13
CA SER A 177 -14.39 -9.27 23.60
C SER A 177 -13.20 -10.22 23.63
N GLY A 178 -13.03 -10.97 24.73
CA GLY A 178 -11.99 -11.98 24.84
C GLY A 178 -12.12 -13.07 23.77
N ILE A 179 -13.34 -13.55 23.53
CA ILE A 179 -13.62 -14.54 22.49
C ILE A 179 -13.31 -13.98 21.10
N ALA A 180 -13.76 -12.74 20.81
CA ALA A 180 -13.51 -12.08 19.53
C ALA A 180 -12.00 -11.82 19.29
N LEU A 181 -11.27 -11.39 20.32
CA LEU A 181 -9.82 -11.17 20.26
C LEU A 181 -9.05 -12.47 20.07
N LEU A 182 -9.51 -13.59 20.64
CA LEU A 182 -8.94 -14.92 20.38
C LEU A 182 -9.24 -15.42 18.96
N ALA A 183 -10.40 -15.09 18.40
CA ALA A 183 -10.76 -15.43 17.01
C ALA A 183 -10.02 -14.56 15.98
N GLY A 184 -9.53 -13.37 16.36
CA GLY A 184 -8.82 -12.43 15.48
C GLY A 184 -7.54 -12.98 14.83
N PRO A 185 -6.55 -13.50 15.58
CA PRO A 185 -5.30 -14.00 15.03
C PRO A 185 -5.44 -15.11 13.98
N PRO A 186 -6.28 -16.15 14.16
CA PRO A 186 -6.55 -17.14 13.12
C PRO A 186 -7.05 -16.52 11.80
N VAL A 187 -7.96 -15.54 11.89
CA VAL A 187 -8.52 -14.84 10.72
C VAL A 187 -7.46 -13.97 10.05
N ALA A 188 -6.69 -13.22 10.82
CA ALA A 188 -5.59 -12.42 10.31
C ALA A 188 -4.53 -13.29 9.63
N TRP A 189 -4.20 -14.45 10.22
CA TRP A 189 -3.28 -15.42 9.64
C TRP A 189 -3.79 -15.96 8.31
N MET A 190 -5.07 -16.36 8.23
CA MET A 190 -5.70 -16.82 7.00
C MET A 190 -5.64 -15.75 5.89
N ILE A 191 -5.99 -14.50 6.20
CA ILE A 191 -5.92 -13.36 5.26
C ILE A 191 -4.50 -13.13 4.77
N SER A 192 -3.51 -13.17 5.68
CA SER A 192 -2.10 -12.98 5.35
C SER A 192 -1.57 -14.10 4.44
N SER A 193 -1.94 -15.35 4.68
CA SER A 193 -1.58 -16.51 3.87
C SER A 193 -2.14 -16.40 2.45
N LEU A 194 -3.41 -15.98 2.33
CA LEU A 194 -4.05 -15.76 1.03
C LEU A 194 -3.39 -14.62 0.26
N SER A 195 -2.99 -13.55 0.95
CA SER A 195 -2.26 -12.43 0.37
C SER A 195 -0.88 -12.82 -0.16
N LYS A 196 -0.17 -13.73 0.53
CA LYS A 196 1.09 -14.31 0.04
C LYS A 196 0.89 -15.12 -1.24
N LYS A 197 -0.13 -15.99 -1.28
CA LYS A 197 -0.47 -16.77 -2.48
C LYS A 197 -0.82 -15.86 -3.66
N LEU A 198 -1.61 -14.82 -3.40
CA LEU A 198 -1.98 -13.81 -4.40
C LEU A 198 -0.74 -13.12 -4.99
N ARG A 199 0.21 -12.70 -4.15
CA ARG A 199 1.47 -12.07 -4.61
C ARG A 199 2.25 -12.94 -5.61
N VAL A 200 2.37 -14.23 -5.33
CA VAL A 200 3.06 -15.17 -6.24
C VAL A 200 2.31 -15.29 -7.56
N ALA A 201 0.98 -15.38 -7.51
CA ALA A 201 0.15 -15.46 -8.71
C ALA A 201 0.22 -14.19 -9.56
N THR A 202 0.12 -13.01 -8.94
CA THR A 202 0.25 -11.70 -9.60
C THR A 202 1.61 -11.53 -10.27
N ARG A 203 2.71 -11.95 -9.62
CA ARG A 203 4.04 -11.84 -10.22
C ARG A 203 4.16 -12.64 -11.52
N GLN A 204 3.61 -13.85 -11.55
CA GLN A 204 3.61 -14.69 -12.75
C GLN A 204 2.72 -14.12 -13.85
N SER A 205 1.56 -13.54 -13.49
CA SER A 205 0.70 -12.85 -14.46
C SER A 205 1.40 -11.62 -15.07
N ILE A 206 2.12 -10.84 -14.27
CA ILE A 206 2.91 -9.70 -14.77
C ILE A 206 3.99 -10.16 -15.77
N ASP A 207 4.70 -11.26 -15.50
CA ASP A 207 5.72 -11.78 -16.42
C ASP A 207 5.12 -12.21 -17.77
N LEU A 208 3.99 -12.93 -17.73
CA LEU A 208 3.28 -13.36 -18.95
C LEU A 208 2.76 -12.16 -19.75
N ASN A 209 2.14 -11.19 -19.09
CA ASN A 209 1.66 -9.96 -19.75
C ASN A 209 2.82 -9.15 -20.35
N ALA A 210 3.99 -9.09 -19.68
CA ALA A 210 5.16 -8.43 -20.23
C ALA A 210 5.67 -9.14 -21.51
N ARG A 211 5.63 -10.47 -21.56
CA ARG A 211 5.98 -11.23 -22.77
C ARG A 211 4.99 -10.99 -23.91
N VAL A 212 3.68 -10.95 -23.62
CA VAL A 212 2.65 -10.62 -24.63
C VAL A 212 2.92 -9.24 -25.21
N LEU A 213 3.16 -8.23 -24.36
CA LEU A 213 3.43 -6.86 -24.80
C LEU A 213 4.73 -6.78 -25.61
N ALA A 214 5.80 -7.46 -25.19
CA ALA A 214 7.06 -7.51 -25.91
C ALA A 214 6.88 -8.16 -27.30
N SER A 215 6.18 -9.28 -27.39
CA SER A 215 5.90 -9.94 -28.68
C SER A 215 5.03 -9.07 -29.60
N MET A 216 4.05 -8.35 -29.06
CA MET A 216 3.28 -7.37 -29.84
C MET A 216 4.16 -6.24 -30.37
N GLN A 217 5.06 -5.72 -29.53
CA GLN A 217 5.99 -4.66 -29.92
C GLN A 217 6.98 -5.12 -30.99
N GLU A 218 7.56 -6.31 -30.83
CA GLU A 218 8.45 -6.95 -31.82
C GLU A 218 7.72 -7.17 -33.15
N THR A 219 6.46 -7.66 -33.10
CA THR A 219 5.64 -7.88 -34.30
C THR A 219 5.32 -6.58 -35.02
N ALA A 220 4.99 -5.53 -34.27
CA ALA A 220 4.69 -4.23 -34.85
C ALA A 220 5.93 -3.59 -35.50
N GLN A 221 7.09 -3.66 -34.83
CA GLN A 221 8.35 -3.16 -35.37
C GLN A 221 8.85 -3.98 -36.57
N GLY A 222 8.64 -5.30 -36.55
CA GLY A 222 9.06 -6.24 -37.59
C GLY A 222 7.98 -6.59 -38.62
N ILE A 223 6.90 -5.80 -38.73
CA ILE A 223 5.71 -6.20 -39.50
C ILE A 223 6.03 -6.49 -40.98
N THR A 224 6.97 -5.73 -41.57
CA THR A 224 7.43 -5.94 -42.95
C THR A 224 8.09 -7.31 -43.12
N VAL A 225 8.87 -7.77 -42.14
CA VAL A 225 9.49 -9.11 -42.17
C VAL A 225 8.42 -10.19 -42.03
N VAL A 226 7.48 -10.00 -41.10
CA VAL A 226 6.37 -10.95 -40.91
C VAL A 226 5.56 -11.12 -42.20
N LYS A 227 5.26 -10.02 -42.90
CA LYS A 227 4.57 -10.04 -44.19
C LYS A 227 5.41 -10.61 -45.33
N ALA A 228 6.71 -10.32 -45.38
CA ALA A 228 7.61 -10.83 -46.42
C ALA A 228 7.78 -12.35 -46.37
N PHE A 229 7.72 -12.94 -45.17
CA PHE A 229 7.85 -14.39 -44.97
C PHE A 229 6.50 -15.11 -44.76
N THR A 230 5.37 -14.41 -44.88
CA THR A 230 4.01 -14.96 -44.68
C THR A 230 3.86 -15.72 -43.35
N MET A 231 4.44 -15.16 -42.28
CA MET A 231 4.53 -15.79 -40.95
C MET A 231 3.36 -15.44 -40.02
N GLU A 232 2.29 -14.82 -40.53
CA GLU A 232 1.20 -14.29 -39.70
C GLU A 232 0.54 -15.37 -38.83
N GLU A 233 0.21 -16.53 -39.41
CA GLU A 233 -0.46 -17.60 -38.68
C GLU A 233 0.46 -18.25 -37.63
N THR A 234 1.76 -18.38 -37.93
CA THR A 234 2.74 -18.89 -36.96
C THR A 234 2.90 -17.94 -35.77
N LEU A 235 2.98 -16.62 -36.02
CA LEU A 235 3.04 -15.63 -34.95
C LEU A 235 1.72 -15.58 -34.17
N ARG A 236 0.57 -15.66 -34.84
CA ARG A 236 -0.75 -15.69 -34.22
C ARG A 236 -0.87 -16.87 -33.24
N ALA A 237 -0.56 -18.09 -33.69
CA ALA A 237 -0.58 -19.28 -32.84
C ALA A 237 0.36 -19.15 -31.63
N ARG A 238 1.58 -18.63 -31.85
CA ARG A 238 2.55 -18.41 -30.75
C ARG A 238 2.03 -17.40 -29.73
N ILE A 239 1.50 -16.26 -30.17
CA ILE A 239 0.96 -15.23 -29.28
C ILE A 239 -0.30 -15.74 -28.56
N GLU A 240 -1.16 -16.50 -29.23
CA GLU A 240 -2.36 -17.09 -28.63
C GLU A 240 -2.02 -17.98 -27.43
N THR A 241 -0.99 -18.83 -27.52
CA THR A 241 -0.55 -19.63 -26.36
C THR A 241 -0.11 -18.77 -25.17
N LEU A 242 0.55 -17.64 -25.42
CA LEU A 242 0.96 -16.70 -24.36
C LEU A 242 -0.25 -15.97 -23.77
N ILE A 243 -1.20 -15.57 -24.60
CA ILE A 243 -2.45 -14.92 -24.17
C ILE A 243 -3.27 -15.88 -23.30
N LEU A 244 -3.49 -17.13 -23.73
CA LEU A 244 -4.23 -18.14 -22.96
C LEU A 244 -3.54 -18.45 -21.62
N ALA A 245 -2.21 -18.49 -21.60
CA ALA A 245 -1.46 -18.66 -20.35
C ALA A 245 -1.65 -17.44 -19.42
N ALA A 246 -1.61 -16.22 -19.96
CA ALA A 246 -1.83 -14.98 -19.20
C ALA A 246 -3.27 -14.90 -18.67
N GLU A 247 -4.25 -15.32 -19.48
CA GLU A 247 -5.67 -15.39 -19.12
C GLU A 247 -5.89 -16.40 -18.00
N SER A 248 -5.42 -17.65 -18.14
CA SER A 248 -5.50 -18.69 -17.11
C SER A 248 -4.90 -18.22 -15.78
N ARG A 249 -3.77 -17.50 -15.83
CA ARG A 249 -3.15 -16.93 -14.63
C ARG A 249 -3.98 -15.81 -14.01
N SER A 250 -4.59 -14.97 -14.83
CA SER A 250 -5.49 -13.90 -14.38
C SER A 250 -6.78 -14.47 -13.78
N ASN A 251 -7.36 -15.50 -14.38
CA ASN A 251 -8.50 -16.24 -13.84
C ASN A 251 -8.15 -16.91 -12.50
N ARG A 252 -6.94 -17.44 -12.35
CA ARG A 252 -6.46 -17.98 -11.07
C ARG A 252 -6.33 -16.89 -10.00
N ILE A 253 -5.87 -15.69 -10.37
CA ILE A 253 -5.81 -14.53 -9.47
C ILE A 253 -7.22 -14.12 -9.03
N ALA A 254 -8.17 -14.03 -9.96
CA ALA A 254 -9.57 -13.72 -9.66
C ALA A 254 -10.14 -14.75 -8.67
N ALA A 255 -9.99 -16.05 -8.95
CA ALA A 255 -10.46 -17.11 -8.06
C ALA A 255 -9.85 -17.06 -6.64
N ILE A 256 -8.56 -16.71 -6.50
CA ILE A 256 -7.92 -16.54 -5.19
C ILE A 256 -8.46 -15.31 -4.45
N THR A 257 -8.70 -14.21 -5.19
CA THR A 257 -9.17 -12.94 -4.64
C THR A 257 -10.60 -13.04 -4.16
N GLU A 258 -11.49 -13.60 -5.00
CA GLU A 258 -12.91 -13.75 -4.70
C GLU A 258 -13.17 -14.78 -3.60
N ARG A 259 -12.35 -15.83 -3.47
CA ARG A 259 -12.44 -16.76 -2.32
C ARG A 259 -12.26 -16.09 -0.96
N SER A 260 -11.58 -14.94 -0.90
CA SER A 260 -11.35 -14.25 0.37
C SER A 260 -12.63 -13.65 0.97
N GLY A 261 -13.58 -13.21 0.13
CA GLY A 261 -14.82 -12.57 0.56
C GLY A 261 -15.72 -13.52 1.36
N PRO A 262 -16.21 -14.62 0.76
CA PRO A 262 -17.15 -15.54 1.40
C PRO A 262 -16.64 -16.12 2.71
N VAL A 263 -15.35 -16.47 2.79
CA VAL A 263 -14.78 -17.01 4.03
C VAL A 263 -14.81 -15.98 5.14
N THR A 264 -14.48 -14.72 4.83
CA THR A 264 -14.52 -13.65 5.83
C THR A 264 -15.94 -13.24 6.23
N GLU A 265 -16.88 -13.22 5.29
CA GLU A 265 -18.29 -12.98 5.60
C GLU A 265 -18.88 -14.10 6.46
N THR A 266 -18.53 -15.36 6.17
CA THR A 266 -18.94 -16.51 6.99
C THR A 266 -18.44 -16.38 8.42
N VAL A 267 -17.16 -16.02 8.60
CA VAL A 267 -16.57 -15.79 9.93
C VAL A 267 -17.27 -14.65 10.66
N ALA A 268 -17.53 -13.53 9.98
CA ALA A 268 -18.27 -12.41 10.56
C ALA A 268 -19.70 -12.81 10.95
N GLY A 269 -20.40 -13.56 10.09
CA GLY A 269 -21.73 -14.08 10.35
C GLY A 269 -21.78 -15.03 11.55
N ILE A 270 -20.82 -15.95 11.67
CA ILE A 270 -20.68 -16.83 12.85
C ILE A 270 -20.44 -16.00 14.11
N ALA A 271 -19.57 -14.99 14.04
CA ALA A 271 -19.28 -14.13 15.19
C ALA A 271 -20.52 -13.34 15.62
N VAL A 272 -21.27 -12.76 14.68
CA VAL A 272 -22.52 -12.06 14.97
C VAL A 272 -23.57 -13.01 15.53
N ALA A 273 -23.76 -14.20 14.95
CA ALA A 273 -24.70 -15.19 15.44
C ALA A 273 -24.36 -15.65 16.87
N ALA A 274 -23.07 -15.86 17.17
CA ALA A 274 -22.61 -16.20 18.51
C ALA A 274 -22.88 -15.08 19.52
N VAL A 275 -22.63 -13.82 19.14
CA VAL A 275 -22.93 -12.65 19.98
C VAL A 275 -24.43 -12.52 20.24
N ILE A 276 -25.26 -12.69 19.21
CA ILE A 276 -26.73 -12.64 19.36
C ILE A 276 -27.20 -13.76 20.29
N GLY A 277 -26.72 -14.99 20.11
CA GLY A 277 -27.09 -16.12 20.95
C GLY A 277 -26.71 -15.92 22.42
N TYR A 278 -25.46 -15.52 22.68
CA TYR A 278 -24.97 -15.31 24.04
C TYR A 278 -25.58 -14.08 24.73
N SER A 279 -25.62 -12.95 24.03
CA SER A 279 -26.16 -11.70 24.59
C SER A 279 -27.68 -11.80 24.74
N GLY A 280 -28.37 -12.47 23.82
CA GLY A 280 -29.80 -12.75 23.91
C GLY A 280 -30.14 -13.63 25.11
N TYR A 281 -29.36 -14.69 25.34
CA TYR A 281 -29.48 -15.52 26.55
C TYR A 281 -29.31 -14.69 27.83
N ARG A 282 -28.25 -13.88 27.91
CA ARG A 282 -28.02 -12.98 29.05
C ARG A 282 -29.09 -11.90 29.22
N ALA A 283 -29.63 -11.38 28.13
CA ALA A 283 -30.71 -10.39 28.19
C ALA A 283 -31.97 -11.00 28.80
N ILE A 284 -32.30 -12.24 28.44
CA ILE A 284 -33.48 -12.96 28.96
C ILE A 284 -33.28 -13.37 30.42
N GLU A 285 -32.13 -13.94 30.79
CA GLU A 285 -31.92 -14.47 32.14
C GLU A 285 -31.46 -13.43 33.18
N HIS A 286 -30.75 -12.39 32.75
CA HIS A 286 -30.08 -11.46 33.65
C HIS A 286 -30.45 -9.99 33.38
N GLY A 287 -31.41 -9.72 32.49
CA GLY A 287 -31.87 -8.36 32.21
C GLY A 287 -30.81 -7.46 31.59
N TYR A 288 -29.81 -8.02 30.91
CA TYR A 288 -28.79 -7.23 30.20
C TYR A 288 -29.43 -6.36 29.11
N SER A 289 -28.89 -5.15 28.93
CA SER A 289 -29.43 -4.21 27.95
C SER A 289 -29.27 -4.76 26.51
N PRO A 290 -30.33 -4.70 25.68
CA PRO A 290 -30.23 -5.04 24.26
C PRO A 290 -29.31 -4.08 23.49
N GLY A 291 -29.27 -2.79 23.84
CA GLY A 291 -28.42 -1.82 23.16
C GLY A 291 -26.93 -2.13 23.27
N SER A 292 -26.56 -2.68 24.42
CA SER A 292 -25.27 -3.27 24.71
C SER A 292 -24.83 -4.29 23.63
N MET A 293 -25.73 -5.19 23.24
CA MET A 293 -25.48 -6.17 22.18
C MET A 293 -25.28 -5.49 20.82
N PHE A 294 -26.14 -4.55 20.46
CA PHE A 294 -26.08 -3.83 19.17
C PHE A 294 -24.80 -3.01 19.03
N ALA A 295 -24.38 -2.32 20.09
CA ALA A 295 -23.12 -1.58 20.11
C ALA A 295 -21.92 -2.51 19.92
N PHE A 296 -21.92 -3.68 20.57
CA PHE A 296 -20.88 -4.69 20.39
C PHE A 296 -20.83 -5.20 18.94
N ILE A 297 -21.98 -5.60 18.38
CA ILE A 297 -22.06 -6.09 17.00
C ILE A 297 -21.59 -5.02 16.01
N THR A 298 -21.98 -3.76 16.23
CA THR A 298 -21.57 -2.64 15.39
C THR A 298 -20.07 -2.41 15.47
N ALA A 299 -19.49 -2.43 16.68
CA ALA A 299 -18.05 -2.29 16.88
C ALA A 299 -17.27 -3.43 16.21
N LEU A 300 -17.75 -4.67 16.35
CA LEU A 300 -17.14 -5.87 15.74
C LEU A 300 -17.14 -5.79 14.21
N LEU A 301 -18.26 -5.42 13.60
CA LEU A 301 -18.38 -5.27 12.15
C LEU A 301 -17.51 -4.14 11.62
N LEU A 302 -17.45 -3.01 12.34
CA LEU A 302 -16.58 -1.89 11.96
C LEU A 302 -15.09 -2.20 12.17
N ALA A 303 -14.74 -3.09 13.11
CA ALA A 303 -13.36 -3.48 13.39
C ALA A 303 -12.79 -4.42 12.33
N TYR A 304 -13.65 -5.10 11.55
CA TYR A 304 -13.26 -6.04 10.52
C TYR A 304 -12.36 -5.41 9.45
N ASP A 305 -12.77 -4.28 8.86
CA ASP A 305 -12.03 -3.60 7.80
C ASP A 305 -10.63 -3.13 8.23
N PRO A 306 -10.45 -2.38 9.34
CA PRO A 306 -9.12 -1.98 9.79
C PRO A 306 -8.25 -3.19 10.16
N ALA A 307 -8.80 -4.23 10.79
CA ALA A 307 -8.07 -5.47 11.05
C ALA A 307 -7.59 -6.15 9.76
N ARG A 308 -8.46 -6.24 8.74
CA ARG A 308 -8.13 -6.78 7.42
C ARG A 308 -7.04 -5.98 6.72
N ARG A 309 -7.08 -4.64 6.79
CA ARG A 309 -6.05 -3.76 6.22
C ARG A 309 -4.70 -3.95 6.91
N LEU A 310 -4.70 -4.02 8.24
CA LEU A 310 -3.50 -4.33 9.03
C LEU A 310 -2.91 -5.71 8.69
N ALA A 311 -3.75 -6.74 8.50
CA ALA A 311 -3.28 -8.07 8.10
C ALA A 311 -2.62 -8.09 6.71
N LYS A 312 -3.02 -7.19 5.80
CA LYS A 312 -2.45 -7.03 4.46
C LYS A 312 -1.26 -6.06 4.41
N LEU A 313 -1.07 -5.26 5.45
CA LEU A 313 -0.06 -4.19 5.51
C LEU A 313 1.34 -4.73 5.20
N GLN A 314 1.71 -5.87 5.77
CA GLN A 314 3.03 -6.48 5.57
C GLN A 314 3.35 -6.66 4.08
N VAL A 315 2.41 -7.22 3.31
CA VAL A 315 2.62 -7.52 1.88
C VAL A 315 2.66 -6.24 1.04
N GLN A 316 1.80 -5.27 1.37
CA GLN A 316 1.75 -3.99 0.67
C GLN A 316 3.00 -3.15 0.93
N LEU A 317 3.46 -3.12 2.17
CA LEU A 317 4.66 -2.39 2.60
C LEU A 317 5.93 -3.02 2.00
N GLU A 318 6.04 -4.35 1.94
CA GLU A 318 7.12 -5.03 1.21
C GLU A 318 7.18 -4.60 -0.25
N ARG A 319 6.03 -4.55 -0.94
CA ARG A 319 5.96 -4.15 -2.35
C ARG A 319 6.39 -2.70 -2.54
N ALA A 320 5.90 -1.80 -1.69
CA ALA A 320 6.21 -0.38 -1.77
C ALA A 320 7.71 -0.11 -1.52
N LEU A 321 8.32 -0.84 -0.58
CA LEU A 321 9.74 -0.74 -0.29
C LEU A 321 10.67 -1.27 -1.38
N VAL A 322 10.28 -2.31 -2.11
CA VAL A 322 11.04 -2.77 -3.30
C VAL A 322 11.15 -1.65 -4.33
N ASN A 323 10.05 -0.93 -4.56
CA ASN A 323 10.03 0.19 -5.50
C ASN A 323 10.87 1.36 -4.98
N ALA A 324 10.79 1.67 -3.68
CA ALA A 324 11.61 2.70 -3.06
C ALA A 324 13.12 2.36 -3.10
N GLN A 325 13.50 1.10 -2.87
CA GLN A 325 14.90 0.67 -2.92
C GLN A 325 15.51 0.90 -4.31
N MET A 326 14.79 0.58 -5.38
CA MET A 326 15.28 0.78 -6.74
C MET A 326 15.58 2.24 -7.07
N ILE A 327 14.97 3.21 -6.36
CA ILE A 327 15.33 4.63 -6.52
C ILE A 327 16.66 4.93 -5.85
N TYR A 328 16.85 4.46 -4.62
CA TYR A 328 18.10 4.65 -3.92
C TYR A 328 19.26 3.95 -4.62
N GLU A 329 19.02 2.79 -5.24
CA GLU A 329 20.01 2.13 -6.10
C GLU A 329 20.49 3.02 -7.25
N ILE A 330 19.62 3.88 -7.81
CA ILE A 330 20.01 4.85 -8.84
C ILE A 330 20.68 6.08 -8.21
N LEU A 331 20.10 6.63 -7.14
CA LEU A 331 20.62 7.84 -6.47
C LEU A 331 21.96 7.63 -5.77
N ASP A 332 22.31 6.40 -5.43
CA ASP A 332 23.56 6.03 -4.77
C ASP A 332 24.63 5.59 -5.80
N LEU A 333 24.34 5.63 -7.12
CA LEU A 333 25.34 5.46 -8.17
C LEU A 333 26.33 6.64 -8.10
N LYS A 334 27.63 6.33 -8.11
CA LYS A 334 28.67 7.37 -8.20
C LYS A 334 28.93 7.69 -9.67
N PRO A 335 28.93 8.96 -10.08
CA PRO A 335 29.40 9.37 -11.41
C PRO A 335 30.82 8.83 -11.62
N ARG A 336 31.08 8.20 -12.77
CA ARG A 336 32.38 7.57 -13.10
C ARG A 336 33.50 8.57 -13.40
N GLN A 337 33.16 9.85 -13.64
CA GLN A 337 34.13 10.89 -14.00
C GLN A 337 33.85 12.18 -13.22
N PRO A 338 34.11 12.23 -11.91
CA PRO A 338 34.21 13.52 -11.23
C PRO A 338 35.45 14.27 -11.73
N ASP A 339 35.41 15.60 -11.68
CA ASP A 339 36.62 16.42 -11.87
C ASP A 339 37.73 15.96 -10.91
N ALA A 340 38.98 16.08 -11.35
CA ALA A 340 40.12 15.84 -10.47
C ALA A 340 40.04 16.78 -9.25
N PRO A 341 40.47 16.37 -8.04
CA PRO A 341 40.37 17.19 -6.83
C PRO A 341 41.06 18.55 -6.94
N ASP A 342 42.03 18.65 -7.85
CA ASP A 342 42.88 19.80 -8.16
C ASP A 342 42.61 20.38 -9.56
N ALA A 343 41.50 20.01 -10.19
CA ALA A 343 41.12 20.53 -11.50
C ALA A 343 41.05 22.07 -11.47
N LYS A 344 41.89 22.72 -12.28
CA LYS A 344 41.92 24.17 -12.41
C LYS A 344 40.86 24.63 -13.40
N VAL A 345 40.34 25.84 -13.19
CA VAL A 345 39.47 26.49 -14.17
C VAL A 345 40.24 26.65 -15.48
N LEU A 346 39.72 26.03 -16.54
CA LEU A 346 40.35 26.08 -17.86
C LEU A 346 40.40 27.53 -18.36
N THR A 347 41.60 28.03 -18.56
CA THR A 347 41.88 29.33 -19.20
C THR A 347 42.58 29.05 -20.52
N VAL A 348 41.92 29.38 -21.63
CA VAL A 348 42.38 29.00 -22.97
C VAL A 348 42.94 30.22 -23.69
N ASP A 349 44.25 30.23 -23.95
CA ASP A 349 44.90 31.27 -24.77
C ASP A 349 45.00 30.88 -26.26
N ARG A 350 45.34 29.62 -26.57
CA ARG A 350 45.64 29.15 -27.94
C ARG A 350 44.89 27.89 -28.40
N GLY A 351 44.17 27.21 -27.50
CA GLY A 351 43.29 26.09 -27.86
C GLY A 351 43.97 24.87 -28.49
N GLU A 352 45.23 24.60 -28.15
CA GLU A 352 45.95 23.43 -28.66
C GLU A 352 45.39 22.12 -28.06
N ILE A 353 45.17 21.11 -28.91
CA ILE A 353 44.66 19.78 -28.53
C ILE A 353 45.65 18.74 -29.03
N VAL A 354 46.23 17.94 -28.12
CA VAL A 354 47.21 16.90 -28.42
C VAL A 354 46.72 15.56 -27.88
N PHE A 355 46.82 14.51 -28.70
CA PHE A 355 46.56 13.12 -28.31
C PHE A 355 47.88 12.35 -28.37
N GLU A 356 48.40 11.88 -27.23
CA GLU A 356 49.66 11.11 -27.16
C GLU A 356 49.39 9.70 -26.63
N ASN A 357 49.69 8.68 -27.44
CA ASN A 357 49.56 7.26 -27.07
C ASN A 357 48.20 6.88 -26.43
N VAL A 358 47.10 7.38 -27.01
CA VAL A 358 45.75 7.12 -26.51
C VAL A 358 45.22 5.80 -27.08
N ASP A 359 44.86 4.87 -26.19
CA ASP A 359 44.10 3.66 -26.50
C ASP A 359 42.75 3.71 -25.78
N PHE A 360 41.67 3.29 -26.45
CA PHE A 360 40.32 3.33 -25.90
C PHE A 360 39.45 2.19 -26.43
N GLY A 361 38.83 1.44 -25.52
CA GLY A 361 37.82 0.43 -25.80
C GLY A 361 36.56 0.65 -24.97
N TYR A 362 35.39 0.55 -25.61
CA TYR A 362 34.09 0.61 -24.90
C TYR A 362 33.84 -0.60 -23.99
N TYR A 363 34.57 -1.69 -24.20
CA TYR A 363 34.50 -2.91 -23.41
C TYR A 363 35.93 -3.34 -23.05
N PRO A 364 36.18 -3.83 -21.83
CA PRO A 364 37.46 -4.44 -21.50
C PRO A 364 37.64 -5.72 -22.32
N GLU A 365 38.85 -5.91 -22.90
CA GLU A 365 39.25 -7.16 -23.58
C GLU A 365 39.24 -8.37 -22.63
#